data_AF-A0A0E0GEZ8-F1
#
_entry.id   AF-A0A0E0GEZ8-F1
#
_cell.length_a   1.000
_cell.length_b   1.000
_cell.length_c   1.000
_cell.angle_alpha   90.00
_cell.angle_beta   90.00
_cell.angle_gamma   90.00
#
_symmetry.space_group_name_H-M   'P 1'
#
loop_
_entity.id
_entity.type
_entity.pdbx_description
1 polymer ?
#
loop_
_entity_poly.entity_id
_entity_poly.type
_entity_poly.pdbx_seq_one_letter_code
_entity_poly.pdbx_strand_id
1 'polypeptide(L)'
;MQVIDAMHKITSHIRNPSKFSKASKLALQLIEAGSVKPGTVSHFFAILEAAMSSPGACNEPSVRADYQALFNAAQGVTECFNQQQKKQFDIWVLHAVVANDLFTDDSFVFSKAVGKIKDAISALPITTVDDDNDEAAALAAVESKSGTTHNNTDDNAQAAASNSLPDDSTHAAASNSREESSDPFGLDGLLEHKSNKSEKAREKTVAALNRKADEDESKRFLKSQREALLKCLEIAARRYRIPWTQTAIDIFAKHAYDNMNRFTMQQRDAITKLWNSIKEQQIRRKQGKSVSGKLDVNAFEYLQEKYSHEKISIRHAVGGGGERRATQWLG
;
A
#
# COMPACT_ATOMS: atom_id res chain seq x y z
N MET A 1 18.64 -2.10 26.09
CA MET A 1 18.71 -3.57 25.84
C MET A 1 17.29 -4.13 25.80
N GLN A 2 16.75 -4.76 26.85
CA GLN A 2 15.50 -5.56 26.82
C GLN A 2 14.35 -5.07 25.89
N VAL A 3 13.99 -3.79 25.92
CA VAL A 3 12.94 -3.20 25.04
C VAL A 3 13.29 -3.27 23.55
N ILE A 4 14.54 -3.01 23.19
CA ILE A 4 15.07 -3.12 21.81
C ILE A 4 15.11 -4.59 21.38
N ASP A 5 15.52 -5.49 22.27
CA ASP A 5 15.54 -6.94 22.02
C ASP A 5 14.11 -7.48 21.79
N ALA A 6 13.12 -6.92 22.48
CA ALA A 6 11.70 -7.19 22.26
C ALA A 6 11.21 -6.62 20.92
N MET A 7 11.58 -5.38 20.57
CA MET A 7 11.24 -4.76 19.28
C MET A 7 11.75 -5.61 18.10
N HIS A 8 13.02 -6.02 18.10
CA HIS A 8 13.57 -6.90 17.05
C HIS A 8 12.83 -8.25 16.93
N LYS A 9 12.44 -8.86 18.07
CA LYS A 9 11.64 -10.09 18.06
C LYS A 9 10.27 -9.86 17.41
N ILE A 10 9.60 -8.75 17.71
CA ILE A 10 8.34 -8.35 17.08
C ILE A 10 8.54 -8.12 15.57
N THR A 11 9.57 -7.38 15.15
CA THR A 11 9.94 -7.17 13.73
C THR A 11 10.07 -8.49 12.96
N SER A 12 10.68 -9.52 13.58
CA SER A 12 10.84 -10.83 12.94
C SER A 12 9.53 -11.63 12.79
N HIS A 13 8.52 -11.36 13.62
CA HIS A 13 7.26 -12.11 13.67
C HIS A 13 6.10 -11.42 12.97
N ILE A 14 6.10 -10.08 12.91
CA ILE A 14 5.00 -9.30 12.31
C ILE A 14 4.88 -9.49 10.79
N ARG A 15 5.98 -9.89 10.11
CA ARG A 15 5.99 -10.27 8.69
C ARG A 15 5.15 -11.52 8.36
N ASN A 16 4.80 -12.35 9.34
CA ASN A 16 4.06 -13.59 9.11
C ASN A 16 2.58 -13.41 9.50
N PRO A 17 1.62 -13.53 8.56
CA PRO A 17 0.19 -13.34 8.85
C PRO A 17 -0.35 -14.17 10.02
N SER A 18 0.12 -15.42 10.19
CA SER A 18 -0.29 -16.29 11.31
C SER A 18 0.19 -15.81 12.69
N LYS A 19 1.22 -14.97 12.73
CA LYS A 19 1.80 -14.39 13.97
C LYS A 19 1.48 -12.89 14.12
N PHE A 20 1.01 -12.24 13.06
CA PHE A 20 0.72 -10.80 13.00
C PHE A 20 -0.15 -10.36 14.18
N SER A 21 -1.32 -10.97 14.37
CA SER A 21 -2.29 -10.62 15.43
C SER A 21 -1.76 -10.72 16.87
N LYS A 22 -0.63 -11.40 17.10
CA LYS A 22 0.06 -11.42 18.40
C LYS A 22 1.22 -10.41 18.43
N ALA A 23 1.96 -10.28 17.33
CA ALA A 23 3.04 -9.31 17.19
C ALA A 23 2.54 -7.85 17.23
N SER A 24 1.41 -7.56 16.59
CA SER A 24 0.76 -6.25 16.60
C SER A 24 0.32 -5.84 18.01
N LYS A 25 -0.23 -6.76 18.81
CA LYS A 25 -0.66 -6.51 20.20
C LYS A 25 0.51 -6.24 21.13
N LEU A 26 1.66 -6.90 20.92
CA LEU A 26 2.90 -6.56 21.61
C LEU A 26 3.45 -5.19 21.15
N ALA A 27 3.28 -4.82 19.87
CA ALA A 27 3.65 -3.49 19.38
C ALA A 27 2.74 -2.38 19.94
N LEU A 28 1.44 -2.63 20.10
CA LEU A 28 0.50 -1.74 20.80
C LEU A 28 0.93 -1.50 22.24
N GLN A 29 1.26 -2.56 22.98
CA GLN A 29 1.76 -2.46 24.36
C GLN A 29 3.05 -1.62 24.49
N LEU A 30 3.91 -1.58 23.46
CA LEU A 30 5.08 -0.70 23.43
C LEU A 30 4.72 0.78 23.23
N ILE A 31 3.60 1.08 22.56
CA ILE A 31 3.06 2.45 22.46
C ILE A 31 2.43 2.84 23.80
N GLU A 32 1.55 1.99 24.34
CA GLU A 32 0.82 2.20 25.60
C GLU A 32 1.77 2.37 26.79
N ALA A 33 2.84 1.59 26.86
CA ALA A 33 3.89 1.71 27.89
C ALA A 33 4.87 2.87 27.64
N GLY A 34 4.58 3.79 26.69
CA GLY A 34 5.43 4.93 26.35
C GLY A 34 6.85 4.54 25.95
N SER A 35 7.06 3.35 25.39
CA SER A 35 8.38 2.81 25.06
C SER A 35 8.91 3.25 23.70
N VAL A 36 8.08 3.95 22.90
CA VAL A 36 8.48 4.64 21.68
C VAL A 36 8.94 6.06 22.06
N LYS A 37 10.26 6.31 21.97
CA LYS A 37 10.93 7.57 22.31
C LYS A 37 12.02 7.85 21.26
N PRO A 38 12.62 9.06 21.17
CA PRO A 38 13.64 9.36 20.15
C PRO A 38 14.82 8.37 20.06
N GLY A 39 15.20 7.71 21.16
CA GLY A 39 16.24 6.66 21.16
C GLY A 39 15.78 5.25 20.77
N THR A 40 14.47 4.98 20.69
CA THR A 40 13.88 3.67 20.33
C THR A 40 13.02 3.71 19.07
N VAL A 41 12.62 4.90 18.61
CA VAL A 41 11.67 5.09 17.51
C VAL A 41 12.12 4.46 16.18
N SER A 42 13.42 4.38 15.90
CA SER A 42 13.97 3.67 14.74
C SER A 42 13.62 2.17 14.76
N HIS A 43 13.74 1.52 15.92
CA HIS A 43 13.42 0.11 16.11
C HIS A 43 11.90 -0.13 16.06
N PHE A 44 11.10 0.82 16.55
CA PHE A 44 9.65 0.77 16.41
C PHE A 44 9.19 1.00 14.96
N PHE A 45 9.80 1.93 14.23
CA PHE A 45 9.50 2.17 12.83
C PHE A 45 9.81 0.94 11.96
N ALA A 46 10.90 0.22 12.27
CA ALA A 46 11.21 -1.06 11.63
C ALA A 46 10.14 -2.15 11.87
N ILE A 47 9.35 -2.09 12.96
CA ILE A 47 8.18 -2.96 13.16
C ILE A 47 7.06 -2.61 12.15
N LEU A 48 6.80 -1.31 11.95
CA LEU A 48 5.78 -0.83 10.99
C LEU A 48 6.19 -1.15 9.54
N GLU A 49 7.47 -0.96 9.21
CA GLU A 49 8.05 -1.36 7.92
C GLU A 49 7.98 -2.88 7.68
N ALA A 50 8.24 -3.67 8.72
CA ALA A 50 8.11 -5.12 8.66
C ALA A 50 6.65 -5.59 8.52
N ALA A 51 5.68 -4.87 9.10
CA ALA A 51 4.26 -5.12 8.86
C ALA A 51 3.88 -4.79 7.41
N MET A 52 4.30 -3.62 6.91
CA MET A 52 3.94 -3.11 5.58
C MET A 52 4.88 -3.57 4.46
N SER A 53 5.72 -4.58 4.72
CA SER A 53 6.56 -5.24 3.69
C SER A 53 5.74 -5.94 2.59
N SER A 54 4.43 -6.15 2.81
CA SER A 54 3.46 -6.52 1.76
C SER A 54 2.15 -5.73 1.97
N PRO A 55 2.00 -4.52 1.38
CA PRO A 55 0.87 -3.64 1.65
C PRO A 55 -0.51 -4.23 1.35
N GLY A 56 -0.61 -5.20 0.43
CA GLY A 56 -1.87 -5.89 0.13
C GLY A 56 -2.38 -6.76 1.28
N ALA A 57 -1.49 -7.32 2.10
CA ALA A 57 -1.87 -8.25 3.17
C ALA A 57 -2.64 -7.57 4.33
N CYS A 58 -2.54 -6.24 4.47
CA CYS A 58 -3.25 -5.51 5.53
C CYS A 58 -4.77 -5.44 5.33
N ASN A 59 -5.26 -5.77 4.14
CA ASN A 59 -6.70 -5.76 3.82
C ASN A 59 -7.36 -7.15 3.91
N GLU A 60 -6.64 -8.17 4.39
CA GLU A 60 -7.20 -9.50 4.61
C GLU A 60 -8.13 -9.57 5.84
N PRO A 61 -9.32 -10.19 5.75
CA PRO A 61 -10.33 -10.15 6.81
C PRO A 61 -9.87 -10.63 8.19
N SER A 62 -8.92 -11.57 8.23
CA SER A 62 -8.39 -12.18 9.46
C SER A 62 -7.48 -11.26 10.27
N VAL A 63 -6.87 -10.24 9.64
CA VAL A 63 -5.87 -9.36 10.26
C VAL A 63 -6.21 -7.87 10.17
N ARG A 64 -7.19 -7.46 9.35
CA ARG A 64 -7.51 -6.05 9.08
C ARG A 64 -7.70 -5.19 10.33
N ALA A 65 -8.36 -5.73 11.35
CA ALA A 65 -8.66 -5.01 12.59
C ALA A 65 -7.40 -4.80 13.45
N ASP A 66 -6.49 -5.78 13.48
CA ASP A 66 -5.19 -5.66 14.15
C ASP A 66 -4.27 -4.67 13.41
N TYR A 67 -4.36 -4.57 12.07
CA TYR A 67 -3.69 -3.53 11.27
C TYR A 67 -4.27 -2.13 11.55
N GLN A 68 -5.60 -1.98 11.51
CA GLN A 68 -6.28 -0.72 11.87
C GLN A 68 -5.91 -0.27 13.28
N ALA A 69 -5.91 -1.17 14.26
CA ALA A 69 -5.53 -0.85 15.64
C ALA A 69 -4.07 -0.37 15.73
N LEU A 70 -3.12 -1.12 15.16
CA LEU A 70 -1.70 -0.77 15.18
C LEU A 70 -1.41 0.59 14.52
N PHE A 71 -1.97 0.84 13.33
CA PHE A 71 -1.72 2.07 12.59
C PHE A 71 -2.54 3.28 13.09
N ASN A 72 -3.64 3.07 13.83
CA ASN A 72 -4.29 4.14 14.58
C ASN A 72 -3.54 4.50 15.86
N ALA A 73 -3.06 3.52 16.63
CA ALA A 73 -2.24 3.80 17.82
C ALA A 73 -0.90 4.46 17.45
N ALA A 74 -0.28 4.03 16.35
CA ALA A 74 0.99 4.60 15.87
C ALA A 74 0.88 6.08 15.44
N GLN A 75 -0.32 6.59 15.10
CA GLN A 75 -0.51 8.03 14.87
C GLN A 75 -0.14 8.86 16.11
N GLY A 76 -0.42 8.35 17.32
CA GLY A 76 -0.12 9.01 18.59
C GLY A 76 1.37 9.11 18.94
N VAL A 77 2.27 8.49 18.16
CA VAL A 77 3.74 8.61 18.32
C VAL A 77 4.44 9.22 17.10
N THR A 78 3.67 9.74 16.13
CA THR A 78 4.22 10.37 14.92
C THR A 78 5.09 11.59 15.20
N GLU A 79 4.93 12.27 16.33
CA GLU A 79 5.83 13.36 16.74
C GLU A 79 7.31 12.91 16.78
N CYS A 80 7.58 11.65 17.17
CA CYS A 80 8.91 11.07 17.20
C CYS A 80 9.46 10.68 15.80
N PHE A 81 8.66 10.73 14.74
CA PHE A 81 9.08 10.39 13.38
C PHE A 81 9.73 11.56 12.66
N ASN A 82 10.77 11.30 11.87
CA ASN A 82 11.34 12.28 10.93
C ASN A 82 10.40 12.51 9.73
N GLN A 83 10.72 13.46 8.84
CA GLN A 83 9.81 13.84 7.76
C GLN A 83 9.63 12.76 6.67
N GLN A 84 10.64 11.92 6.42
CA GLN A 84 10.56 10.80 5.48
C GLN A 84 9.70 9.68 6.07
N GLN A 85 9.92 9.36 7.35
CA GLN A 85 9.11 8.42 8.13
C GLN A 85 7.65 8.82 8.18
N LYS A 86 7.34 10.13 8.32
CA LYS A 86 5.97 10.68 8.23
C LYS A 86 5.34 10.42 6.86
N LYS A 87 5.97 10.86 5.76
CA LYS A 87 5.50 10.59 4.38
C LYS A 87 5.19 9.10 4.14
N GLN A 88 6.10 8.22 4.56
CA GLN A 88 5.94 6.78 4.40
C GLN A 88 4.82 6.21 5.28
N PHE A 89 4.71 6.69 6.53
CA PHE A 89 3.65 6.29 7.44
C PHE A 89 2.25 6.74 6.96
N ASP A 90 2.13 7.92 6.35
CA ASP A 90 0.87 8.40 5.77
C ASP A 90 0.38 7.48 4.63
N ILE A 91 1.30 7.00 3.79
CA ILE A 91 1.01 6.00 2.74
C ILE A 91 0.58 4.66 3.38
N TRP A 92 1.23 4.24 4.46
CA TRP A 92 0.81 3.05 5.20
C TRP A 92 -0.56 3.21 5.87
N VAL A 93 -0.90 4.40 6.38
CA VAL A 93 -2.23 4.71 6.94
C VAL A 93 -3.32 4.66 5.85
N LEU A 94 -3.03 5.07 4.61
CA LEU A 94 -3.96 4.85 3.49
C LEU A 94 -4.29 3.37 3.29
N HIS A 95 -3.29 2.49 3.31
CA HIS A 95 -3.49 1.03 3.17
C HIS A 95 -4.13 0.38 4.41
N ALA A 96 -3.51 0.55 5.58
CA ALA A 96 -3.83 -0.20 6.80
C ALA A 96 -5.05 0.35 7.57
N VAL A 97 -5.37 1.64 7.39
CA VAL A 97 -6.55 2.28 8.01
C VAL A 97 -7.59 2.63 6.96
N VAL A 98 -7.31 3.58 6.05
CA VAL A 98 -8.36 4.19 5.22
C VAL A 98 -8.97 3.21 4.22
N ALA A 99 -8.17 2.34 3.60
CA ALA A 99 -8.69 1.27 2.74
C ALA A 99 -9.42 0.18 3.53
N ASN A 100 -9.09 -0.02 4.82
CA ASN A 100 -9.80 -0.95 5.70
C ASN A 100 -11.15 -0.38 6.20
N ASP A 101 -11.23 0.93 6.42
CA ASP A 101 -12.48 1.64 6.76
C ASP A 101 -13.56 1.43 5.66
N LEU A 102 -13.18 1.14 4.40
CA LEU A 102 -14.11 0.82 3.30
C LEU A 102 -14.79 -0.56 3.43
N PHE A 103 -14.29 -1.46 4.28
CA PHE A 103 -14.88 -2.78 4.53
C PHE A 103 -15.89 -2.77 5.69
N THR A 104 -16.11 -1.61 6.32
CA THR A 104 -17.13 -1.41 7.35
C THR A 104 -18.55 -1.66 6.86
N ASP A 105 -19.46 -1.89 7.80
CA ASP A 105 -20.91 -1.86 7.58
C ASP A 105 -21.59 -0.57 8.11
N ASP A 106 -20.79 0.38 8.64
CA ASP A 106 -21.21 1.74 9.04
C ASP A 106 -21.06 2.73 7.86
N SER A 107 -22.19 3.32 7.43
CA SER A 107 -22.24 4.26 6.31
C SER A 107 -21.52 5.59 6.54
N PHE A 108 -21.41 6.06 7.79
CA PHE A 108 -20.64 7.26 8.15
C PHE A 108 -19.14 6.97 8.10
N VAL A 109 -18.68 5.83 8.63
CA VAL A 109 -17.27 5.42 8.54
C VAL A 109 -16.85 5.24 7.07
N PHE A 110 -17.67 4.57 6.26
CA PHE A 110 -17.42 4.41 4.83
C PHE A 110 -17.34 5.76 4.10
N SER A 111 -18.29 6.65 4.35
CA SER A 111 -18.34 7.98 3.73
C SER A 111 -17.17 8.87 4.17
N LYS A 112 -16.73 8.76 5.43
CA LYS A 112 -15.55 9.45 5.96
C LYS A 112 -14.25 8.95 5.32
N ALA A 113 -14.14 7.64 5.09
CA ALA A 113 -13.02 7.05 4.36
C ALA A 113 -12.98 7.54 2.90
N VAL A 114 -14.11 7.48 2.19
CA VAL A 114 -14.27 8.04 0.84
C VAL A 114 -13.90 9.53 0.78
N GLY A 115 -14.29 10.31 1.81
CA GLY A 115 -13.86 11.70 1.99
C GLY A 115 -12.34 11.84 1.97
N LYS A 116 -11.65 11.23 2.95
CA LYS A 116 -10.18 11.23 3.05
C LYS A 116 -9.50 10.87 1.72
N ILE A 117 -10.01 9.86 1.00
CA ILE A 117 -9.41 9.40 -0.27
C ILE A 117 -9.60 10.44 -1.38
N LYS A 118 -10.78 11.06 -1.50
CA LYS A 118 -11.01 12.16 -2.46
C LYS A 118 -10.10 13.36 -2.19
N ASP A 119 -9.91 13.69 -0.92
CA ASP A 119 -9.11 14.84 -0.50
C ASP A 119 -7.62 14.58 -0.81
N ALA A 120 -7.13 13.36 -0.53
CA ALA A 120 -5.80 12.90 -0.91
C ALA A 120 -5.58 12.86 -2.44
N ILE A 121 -6.58 12.41 -3.21
CA ILE A 121 -6.54 12.49 -4.70
C ILE A 121 -6.44 13.94 -5.16
N SER A 122 -7.17 14.86 -4.53
CA SER A 122 -7.15 16.29 -4.88
C SER A 122 -5.80 16.95 -4.57
N ALA A 123 -5.09 16.45 -3.56
CA ALA A 123 -3.77 16.92 -3.15
C ALA A 123 -2.61 16.36 -3.99
N LEU A 124 -2.82 15.30 -4.80
CA LEU A 124 -1.78 14.77 -5.69
C LEU A 124 -1.33 15.82 -6.72
N PRO A 125 -0.02 15.93 -7.04
CA PRO A 125 0.45 16.72 -8.17
C PRO A 125 -0.02 16.10 -9.49
N ILE A 126 -0.30 16.97 -10.48
CA ILE A 126 -0.53 16.58 -11.87
C ILE A 126 0.70 15.82 -12.37
N THR A 127 0.52 14.70 -13.07
CA THR A 127 1.68 13.92 -13.57
C THR A 127 2.29 14.55 -14.81
N THR A 128 3.59 14.31 -14.95
CA THR A 128 4.38 14.66 -16.13
C THR A 128 4.57 13.43 -17.03
N VAL A 129 5.14 13.66 -18.21
CA VAL A 129 5.57 12.56 -19.12
C VAL A 129 6.70 11.74 -18.47
N ASP A 130 7.46 12.32 -17.55
CA ASP A 130 8.52 11.66 -16.79
C ASP A 130 7.94 10.62 -15.82
N ASP A 131 6.85 10.95 -15.11
CA ASP A 131 6.10 9.99 -14.27
C ASP A 131 5.56 8.80 -15.09
N ASP A 132 5.05 9.07 -16.30
CA ASP A 132 4.49 8.05 -17.19
C ASP A 132 5.59 7.10 -17.72
N ASN A 133 6.79 7.63 -18.02
CA ASN A 133 7.97 6.84 -18.39
C ASN A 133 8.52 5.99 -17.21
N ASP A 134 8.64 6.60 -16.02
CA ASP A 134 9.10 5.92 -14.80
C ASP A 134 8.16 4.77 -14.39
N GLU A 135 6.84 4.89 -14.63
CA GLU A 135 5.90 3.78 -14.45
C GLU A 135 6.14 2.65 -15.47
N ALA A 136 6.20 2.98 -16.76
CA ALA A 136 6.38 1.99 -17.82
C ALA A 136 7.69 1.19 -17.68
N ALA A 137 8.80 1.87 -17.38
CA ALA A 137 10.09 1.22 -17.15
C ALA A 137 10.08 0.29 -15.93
N ALA A 138 9.41 0.70 -14.84
CA ALA A 138 9.29 -0.13 -13.64
C ALA A 138 8.45 -1.40 -13.88
N LEU A 139 7.41 -1.33 -14.71
CA LEU A 139 6.56 -2.48 -15.04
C LEU A 139 7.26 -3.47 -15.97
N ALA A 140 7.95 -2.99 -17.02
CA ALA A 140 8.79 -3.83 -17.87
C ALA A 140 9.89 -4.57 -17.04
N ALA A 141 10.43 -3.91 -16.01
CA ALA A 141 11.39 -4.50 -15.08
C ALA A 141 10.78 -5.49 -14.05
N VAL A 142 9.45 -5.55 -13.93
CA VAL A 142 8.72 -6.58 -13.17
C VAL A 142 8.36 -7.76 -14.08
N GLU A 143 7.84 -7.50 -15.28
CA GLU A 143 7.54 -8.53 -16.29
C GLU A 143 8.79 -9.36 -16.63
N SER A 144 9.93 -8.68 -16.83
CA SER A 144 11.24 -9.30 -17.09
C SER A 144 11.74 -10.21 -15.95
N LYS A 145 11.23 -10.04 -14.73
CA LYS A 145 11.55 -10.88 -13.56
C LYS A 145 10.53 -12.00 -13.33
N SER A 146 9.35 -11.90 -13.93
CA SER A 146 8.29 -12.92 -13.84
C SER A 146 8.40 -14.00 -14.92
N GLY A 147 9.25 -13.81 -15.94
CA GLY A 147 9.37 -14.70 -17.10
C GLY A 147 10.34 -15.88 -16.98
N THR A 148 10.90 -16.18 -15.79
CA THR A 148 11.99 -17.16 -15.62
C THR A 148 11.54 -18.43 -14.87
N THR A 149 10.39 -18.99 -15.23
CA THR A 149 9.93 -20.30 -14.73
C THR A 149 9.26 -21.09 -15.85
N HIS A 150 9.62 -22.38 -15.96
CA HIS A 150 9.31 -23.31 -17.06
C HIS A 150 10.08 -23.02 -18.38
N ASN A 151 10.82 -23.96 -18.99
CA ASN A 151 11.09 -25.37 -18.66
C ASN A 151 12.58 -25.71 -18.86
N ASN A 152 13.05 -26.74 -18.13
CA ASN A 152 14.03 -27.72 -18.61
C ASN A 152 14.18 -28.84 -17.55
N THR A 153 13.54 -29.98 -17.81
CA THR A 153 14.08 -31.31 -17.50
C THR A 153 14.60 -31.86 -18.86
N ASP A 154 15.51 -32.83 -18.96
CA ASP A 154 15.82 -33.93 -18.04
C ASP A 154 17.31 -34.04 -17.65
N ASP A 155 17.62 -35.02 -16.80
CA ASP A 155 18.95 -35.31 -16.25
C ASP A 155 19.97 -35.82 -17.29
N ASN A 156 21.26 -35.60 -16.98
CA ASN A 156 22.14 -36.75 -16.73
C ASN A 156 23.20 -36.40 -15.69
N ALA A 157 23.60 -37.39 -14.88
CA ALA A 157 24.53 -37.21 -13.77
C ALA A 157 25.91 -37.82 -14.06
N GLN A 158 26.96 -37.15 -13.59
CA GLN A 158 28.21 -37.82 -13.20
C GLN A 158 28.92 -37.01 -12.11
N ALA A 159 29.53 -37.71 -11.16
CA ALA A 159 30.08 -37.13 -9.94
C ALA A 159 31.55 -37.53 -9.76
N ALA A 160 32.38 -36.61 -9.25
CA ALA A 160 33.58 -36.95 -8.49
C ALA A 160 34.09 -35.77 -7.64
N ALA A 161 34.38 -36.08 -6.38
CA ALA A 161 35.25 -35.36 -5.44
C ALA A 161 36.74 -35.49 -5.89
N SER A 162 37.76 -34.78 -5.38
CA SER A 162 37.86 -33.65 -4.42
C SER A 162 39.31 -33.12 -4.35
N ASN A 163 39.49 -31.87 -3.91
CA ASN A 163 40.73 -31.29 -3.32
C ASN A 163 41.97 -31.21 -4.27
N SER A 164 43.06 -30.48 -4.00
CA SER A 164 43.51 -29.70 -2.82
C SER A 164 44.42 -28.52 -3.22
N LEU A 165 44.49 -27.49 -2.35
CA LEU A 165 45.63 -26.58 -2.04
C LEU A 165 46.55 -26.05 -3.18
N PRO A 166 46.70 -24.71 -3.32
CA PRO A 166 47.91 -24.11 -3.91
C PRO A 166 49.03 -23.98 -2.86
N ASP A 167 50.29 -23.99 -3.31
CA ASP A 167 51.48 -23.73 -2.49
C ASP A 167 52.25 -22.51 -3.04
N ASP A 168 53.08 -21.88 -2.21
CA ASP A 168 53.81 -20.64 -2.48
C ASP A 168 55.29 -20.89 -2.80
N SER A 169 55.91 -20.03 -3.62
CA SER A 169 57.38 -19.79 -3.65
C SER A 169 57.77 -18.71 -4.65
N THR A 170 58.54 -17.73 -4.18
CA THR A 170 59.03 -16.56 -4.95
C THR A 170 60.50 -16.70 -5.36
N HIS A 171 60.92 -16.02 -6.44
CA HIS A 171 62.24 -15.40 -6.66
C HIS A 171 62.08 -14.39 -7.84
N ALA A 172 62.48 -13.10 -7.80
CA ALA A 172 63.78 -12.46 -7.52
C ALA A 172 64.83 -12.72 -8.63
N ALA A 173 65.60 -11.75 -9.17
CA ALA A 173 65.61 -10.27 -9.18
C ALA A 173 66.51 -9.81 -10.39
N ALA A 174 67.03 -8.59 -10.64
CA ALA A 174 67.08 -7.26 -10.00
C ALA A 174 67.51 -6.18 -11.06
N SER A 175 67.55 -4.89 -10.68
CA SER A 175 68.46 -3.83 -11.22
C SER A 175 68.27 -3.32 -12.67
N ASN A 176 68.66 -2.11 -13.10
CA ASN A 176 69.21 -0.87 -12.48
C ASN A 176 69.11 0.28 -13.54
N SER A 177 69.33 1.59 -13.31
CA SER A 177 69.24 2.51 -12.14
C SER A 177 69.69 3.92 -12.59
N ARG A 178 69.00 5.03 -12.24
CA ARG A 178 69.57 6.39 -12.32
C ARG A 178 68.83 7.40 -11.43
N GLU A 179 69.56 8.40 -10.92
CA GLU A 179 69.14 9.38 -9.91
C GLU A 179 69.06 10.79 -10.52
N GLU A 180 68.19 11.67 -9.99
CA GLU A 180 68.62 12.86 -9.24
C GLU A 180 67.43 13.66 -8.65
N SER A 181 67.69 14.36 -7.55
CA SER A 181 66.88 15.41 -6.90
C SER A 181 65.34 15.29 -6.89
N SER A 182 64.81 14.73 -5.80
CA SER A 182 63.50 15.10 -5.25
C SER A 182 63.59 15.12 -3.71
N ASP A 183 62.92 16.09 -3.10
CA ASP A 183 62.85 16.38 -1.65
C ASP A 183 63.10 15.17 -0.72
N PRO A 184 64.14 15.19 0.15
CA PRO A 184 64.49 14.07 1.03
C PRO A 184 63.47 13.77 2.15
N PHE A 185 62.45 14.61 2.34
CA PHE A 185 61.32 14.34 3.25
C PHE A 185 59.95 14.27 2.55
N GLY A 186 59.86 14.59 1.26
CA GLY A 186 58.62 14.53 0.48
C GLY A 186 57.49 15.46 0.97
N LEU A 187 57.85 16.59 1.60
CA LEU A 187 56.95 17.54 2.24
C LEU A 187 56.53 18.70 1.33
N ASP A 188 57.28 19.06 0.29
CA ASP A 188 56.90 20.14 -0.63
C ASP A 188 55.52 19.89 -1.28
N GLY A 189 55.31 18.66 -1.78
CA GLY A 189 54.02 18.21 -2.32
C GLY A 189 52.90 18.05 -1.27
N LEU A 190 53.21 18.19 0.02
CA LEU A 190 52.23 18.18 1.12
C LEU A 190 51.82 19.60 1.55
N LEU A 191 52.66 20.60 1.24
CA LEU A 191 52.44 22.01 1.56
C LEU A 191 51.90 22.82 0.37
N GLU A 192 52.07 22.35 -0.87
CA GLU A 192 51.56 23.00 -2.08
C GLU A 192 50.02 22.90 -2.20
N HIS A 193 49.35 23.72 -1.41
CA HIS A 193 47.91 24.03 -1.45
C HIS A 193 46.95 22.84 -1.70
N LYS A 194 46.35 22.35 -0.61
CA LYS A 194 44.92 22.02 -0.60
C LYS A 194 44.14 23.22 -1.15
N SER A 195 43.93 23.28 -2.46
CA SER A 195 43.18 24.37 -3.05
C SER A 195 41.72 24.23 -2.63
N ASN A 196 41.18 25.25 -1.95
CA ASN A 196 39.78 25.31 -1.51
C ASN A 196 38.78 25.09 -2.68
N LYS A 197 39.25 25.21 -3.93
CA LYS A 197 38.56 24.89 -5.18
C LYS A 197 38.23 23.40 -5.33
N SER A 198 39.08 22.49 -4.84
CA SER A 198 38.89 21.03 -4.97
C SER A 198 37.95 20.46 -3.89
N GLU A 199 38.09 20.90 -2.63
CA GLU A 199 37.15 20.54 -1.56
C GLU A 199 35.76 21.13 -1.85
N LYS A 200 35.66 22.42 -2.23
CA LYS A 200 34.40 23.04 -2.66
C LYS A 200 33.78 22.42 -3.92
N ALA A 201 34.58 21.78 -4.79
CA ALA A 201 34.05 20.99 -5.90
C ALA A 201 33.44 19.67 -5.41
N ARG A 202 34.10 18.96 -4.48
CA ARG A 202 33.58 17.74 -3.84
C ARG A 202 32.32 18.01 -3.01
N GLU A 203 32.28 19.11 -2.25
CA GLU A 203 31.07 19.57 -1.55
C GLU A 203 29.92 19.80 -2.53
N LYS A 204 30.19 20.46 -3.67
CA LYS A 204 29.17 20.74 -4.68
C LYS A 204 28.66 19.47 -5.38
N THR A 205 29.50 18.45 -5.61
CA THR A 205 29.03 17.18 -6.16
C THR A 205 28.26 16.36 -5.14
N VAL A 206 28.68 16.30 -3.87
CA VAL A 206 27.92 15.65 -2.79
C VAL A 206 26.56 16.32 -2.58
N ALA A 207 26.50 17.66 -2.57
CA ALA A 207 25.25 18.41 -2.46
C ALA A 207 24.32 18.18 -3.66
N ALA A 208 24.84 17.96 -4.87
CA ALA A 208 24.05 17.60 -6.04
C ALA A 208 23.53 16.16 -5.99
N LEU A 209 24.35 15.21 -5.51
CA LEU A 209 23.95 13.82 -5.31
C LEU A 209 22.84 13.69 -4.25
N ASN A 210 22.96 14.40 -3.13
CA ASN A 210 21.95 14.39 -2.07
C ASN A 210 20.61 14.94 -2.58
N ARG A 211 20.61 16.09 -3.27
CA ARG A 211 19.38 16.66 -3.88
C ARG A 211 18.70 15.68 -4.83
N LYS A 212 19.47 15.01 -5.69
CA LYS A 212 18.91 13.98 -6.58
C LYS A 212 18.31 12.81 -5.79
N ALA A 213 18.94 12.38 -4.70
CA ALA A 213 18.38 11.34 -3.84
C ALA A 213 17.06 11.79 -3.17
N ASP A 214 16.96 13.04 -2.71
CA ASP A 214 15.74 13.61 -2.14
C ASP A 214 14.59 13.73 -3.17
N GLU A 215 14.93 14.04 -4.43
CA GLU A 215 14.03 14.07 -5.58
C GLU A 215 13.56 12.65 -5.97
N ASP A 216 14.48 11.70 -6.13
CA ASP A 216 14.22 10.29 -6.44
C ASP A 216 13.38 9.62 -5.33
N GLU A 217 13.61 9.95 -4.04
CA GLU A 217 12.80 9.48 -2.92
C GLU A 217 11.40 10.11 -2.94
N SER A 218 11.29 11.40 -3.24
CA SER A 218 10.00 12.09 -3.34
C SER A 218 9.15 11.56 -4.50
N LYS A 219 9.77 11.20 -5.64
CA LYS A 219 9.12 10.44 -6.73
C LYS A 219 8.57 9.08 -6.25
N ARG A 220 9.36 8.32 -5.47
CA ARG A 220 8.93 7.01 -4.93
C ARG A 220 7.72 7.15 -4.00
N PHE A 221 7.72 8.11 -3.08
CA PHE A 221 6.57 8.37 -2.22
C PHE A 221 5.32 8.73 -3.03
N LEU A 222 5.43 9.60 -4.04
CA LEU A 222 4.30 9.95 -4.92
C LEU A 222 3.77 8.74 -5.68
N LYS A 223 4.65 7.86 -6.18
CA LYS A 223 4.24 6.62 -6.85
C LYS A 223 3.46 5.71 -5.90
N SER A 224 4.00 5.37 -4.74
CA SER A 224 3.30 4.52 -3.76
C SER A 224 2.03 5.16 -3.20
N GLN A 225 1.96 6.49 -3.11
CA GLN A 225 0.72 7.20 -2.77
C GLN A 225 -0.35 7.04 -3.86
N ARG A 226 0.00 7.20 -5.14
CA ARG A 226 -0.93 6.95 -6.27
C ARG A 226 -1.41 5.50 -6.30
N GLU A 227 -0.51 4.53 -6.11
CA GLU A 227 -0.82 3.10 -6.00
C GLU A 227 -1.79 2.81 -4.84
N ALA A 228 -1.56 3.39 -3.65
CA ALA A 228 -2.44 3.25 -2.49
C ALA A 228 -3.85 3.81 -2.77
N LEU A 229 -3.95 4.99 -3.41
CA LEU A 229 -5.23 5.64 -3.73
C LEU A 229 -6.00 4.88 -4.82
N LEU A 230 -5.31 4.34 -5.84
CA LEU A 230 -5.92 3.45 -6.82
C LEU A 230 -6.43 2.16 -6.14
N LYS A 231 -5.71 1.62 -5.17
CA LYS A 231 -6.16 0.43 -4.42
C LYS A 231 -7.38 0.69 -3.55
N CYS A 232 -7.46 1.88 -2.94
CA CYS A 232 -8.68 2.33 -2.25
C CYS A 232 -9.88 2.40 -3.21
N LEU A 233 -9.68 2.88 -4.44
CA LEU A 233 -10.73 2.96 -5.45
C LEU A 233 -11.21 1.56 -5.92
N GLU A 234 -10.29 0.61 -6.17
CA GLU A 234 -10.64 -0.80 -6.40
C GLU A 234 -11.50 -1.38 -5.27
N ILE A 235 -11.10 -1.15 -4.02
CA ILE A 235 -11.77 -1.68 -2.83
C ILE A 235 -13.18 -1.12 -2.71
N ALA A 236 -13.35 0.19 -2.88
CA ALA A 236 -14.67 0.83 -2.89
C ALA A 236 -15.57 0.27 -4.01
N ALA A 237 -15.03 0.12 -5.23
CA ALA A 237 -15.77 -0.44 -6.37
C ALA A 237 -16.30 -1.86 -6.09
N ARG A 238 -15.50 -2.72 -5.44
CA ARG A 238 -15.93 -4.07 -5.03
C ARG A 238 -17.09 -4.09 -4.01
N ARG A 239 -17.36 -2.97 -3.32
CA ARG A 239 -18.47 -2.82 -2.38
C ARG A 239 -19.78 -2.38 -3.05
N TYR A 240 -19.81 -2.01 -4.34
CA TYR A 240 -21.02 -1.50 -5.06
C TYR A 240 -22.24 -2.43 -5.01
N ARG A 241 -22.03 -3.73 -4.77
CA ARG A 241 -23.10 -4.70 -4.49
C ARG A 241 -23.94 -4.41 -3.24
N ILE A 242 -23.50 -3.49 -2.37
CA ILE A 242 -24.15 -3.13 -1.11
C ILE A 242 -24.95 -1.83 -1.32
N PRO A 243 -26.30 -1.83 -1.26
CA PRO A 243 -27.13 -0.70 -1.69
C PRO A 243 -26.78 0.65 -1.08
N TRP A 244 -26.49 0.70 0.23
CA TRP A 244 -26.18 1.96 0.92
C TRP A 244 -24.82 2.58 0.53
N THR A 245 -23.91 1.80 -0.06
CA THR A 245 -22.59 2.32 -0.53
C THR A 245 -22.69 3.02 -1.89
N GLN A 246 -23.68 2.67 -2.71
CA GLN A 246 -23.66 2.89 -4.17
C GLN A 246 -23.55 4.37 -4.55
N THR A 247 -24.31 5.24 -3.88
CA THR A 247 -24.28 6.69 -4.16
C THR A 247 -22.95 7.33 -3.76
N ALA A 248 -22.31 6.86 -2.68
CA ALA A 248 -20.98 7.31 -2.29
C ALA A 248 -19.90 6.84 -3.29
N ILE A 249 -20.01 5.60 -3.78
CA ILE A 249 -19.08 5.06 -4.80
C ILE A 249 -19.29 5.75 -6.17
N ASP A 250 -20.53 6.04 -6.57
CA ASP A 250 -20.83 6.80 -7.80
C ASP A 250 -20.10 8.16 -7.79
N ILE A 251 -20.21 8.91 -6.69
CA ILE A 251 -19.59 10.22 -6.50
C ILE A 251 -18.06 10.09 -6.44
N PHE A 252 -17.55 9.08 -5.74
CA PHE A 252 -16.11 8.84 -5.60
C PHE A 252 -15.44 8.44 -6.91
N ALA A 253 -16.04 7.51 -7.66
CA ALA A 253 -15.53 7.07 -8.95
C ALA A 253 -15.56 8.19 -10.00
N LYS A 254 -16.62 9.02 -10.00
CA LYS A 254 -16.63 10.25 -10.82
C LYS A 254 -15.49 11.19 -10.41
N HIS A 255 -15.31 11.43 -9.12
CA HIS A 255 -14.24 12.31 -8.62
C HIS A 255 -12.83 11.84 -8.99
N ALA A 256 -12.58 10.52 -8.96
CA ALA A 256 -11.31 9.94 -9.40
C ALA A 256 -11.11 10.08 -10.92
N TYR A 257 -12.16 9.86 -11.71
CA TYR A 257 -12.15 10.06 -13.17
C TYR A 257 -11.93 11.54 -13.55
N ASP A 258 -12.64 12.47 -12.91
CA ASP A 258 -12.50 13.92 -13.12
C ASP A 258 -11.09 14.44 -12.73
N ASN A 259 -10.32 13.70 -11.93
CA ASN A 259 -8.94 14.00 -11.53
C ASN A 259 -7.88 13.05 -12.14
N MET A 260 -8.20 12.32 -13.23
CA MET A 260 -7.30 11.30 -13.80
C MET A 260 -5.91 11.85 -14.22
N ASN A 261 -5.79 13.15 -14.47
CA ASN A 261 -4.50 13.80 -14.79
C ASN A 261 -3.48 13.80 -13.63
N ARG A 262 -3.90 13.49 -12.40
CA ARG A 262 -3.02 13.31 -11.22
C ARG A 262 -2.47 11.88 -11.06
N PHE A 263 -2.98 10.95 -11.88
CA PHE A 263 -2.53 9.58 -12.02
C PHE A 263 -1.78 9.40 -13.34
N THR A 264 -0.90 8.41 -13.42
CA THR A 264 -0.08 8.10 -14.61
C THR A 264 -0.87 7.37 -15.70
N MET A 265 -0.30 7.24 -16.90
CA MET A 265 -1.00 6.70 -18.08
C MET A 265 -1.68 5.34 -17.86
N GLN A 266 -1.05 4.37 -17.19
CA GLN A 266 -1.69 3.06 -16.98
C GLN A 266 -2.76 3.13 -15.87
N GLN A 267 -2.52 3.95 -14.85
CA GLN A 267 -3.47 4.22 -13.78
C GLN A 267 -4.73 4.94 -14.31
N ARG A 268 -4.59 5.84 -15.30
CA ARG A 268 -5.72 6.49 -16.02
C ARG A 268 -6.59 5.47 -16.75
N ASP A 269 -6.00 4.50 -17.43
CA ASP A 269 -6.72 3.42 -18.10
C ASP A 269 -7.45 2.52 -17.08
N ALA A 270 -6.79 2.14 -15.98
CA ALA A 270 -7.42 1.41 -14.88
C ALA A 270 -8.63 2.17 -14.28
N ILE A 271 -8.47 3.47 -14.00
CA ILE A 271 -9.56 4.36 -13.52
C ILE A 271 -10.68 4.45 -14.56
N THR A 272 -10.36 4.55 -15.85
CA THR A 272 -11.35 4.64 -16.95
C THR A 272 -12.16 3.35 -17.07
N LYS A 273 -11.51 2.18 -17.06
CA LYS A 273 -12.16 0.86 -17.04
C LYS A 273 -13.08 0.70 -15.83
N LEU A 274 -12.61 1.10 -14.65
CA LEU A 274 -13.36 1.00 -13.39
C LEU A 274 -14.56 1.96 -13.36
N TRP A 275 -14.37 3.21 -13.80
CA TRP A 275 -15.45 4.20 -13.93
C TRP A 275 -16.53 3.73 -14.91
N ASN A 276 -16.16 3.19 -16.08
CA ASN A 276 -17.12 2.68 -17.04
C ASN A 276 -17.95 1.52 -16.46
N SER A 277 -17.33 0.60 -15.70
CA SER A 277 -18.05 -0.47 -15.00
C SER A 277 -19.03 0.06 -13.94
N ILE A 278 -18.61 1.02 -13.12
CA ILE A 278 -19.46 1.64 -12.08
C ILE A 278 -20.61 2.43 -12.72
N LYS A 279 -20.34 3.18 -13.78
CA LYS A 279 -21.33 3.93 -14.56
C LYS A 279 -22.37 3.01 -15.20
N GLU A 280 -21.96 1.85 -15.72
CA GLU A 280 -22.87 0.83 -16.24
C GLU A 280 -23.76 0.24 -15.12
N GLN A 281 -23.19 -0.07 -13.95
CA GLN A 281 -23.95 -0.51 -12.77
C GLN A 281 -24.93 0.56 -12.28
N GLN A 282 -24.54 1.85 -12.30
CA GLN A 282 -25.44 2.97 -12.00
C GLN A 282 -26.61 3.05 -13.00
N ILE A 283 -26.35 2.81 -14.28
CA ILE A 283 -27.39 2.79 -15.31
C ILE A 283 -28.36 1.61 -15.12
N ARG A 284 -27.85 0.39 -14.85
CA ARG A 284 -28.69 -0.78 -14.50
C ARG A 284 -29.59 -0.47 -13.29
N ARG A 285 -29.01 0.07 -12.22
CA ARG A 285 -29.70 0.52 -11.00
C ARG A 285 -30.82 1.52 -11.28
N LYS A 286 -30.55 2.54 -12.10
CA LYS A 286 -31.55 3.55 -12.51
C LYS A 286 -32.65 2.99 -13.43
N GLN A 287 -32.44 1.84 -14.06
CA GLN A 287 -33.42 1.15 -14.91
C GLN A 287 -34.23 0.08 -14.16
N GLY A 288 -34.08 -0.07 -12.84
CA GLY A 288 -34.73 -1.14 -12.07
C GLY A 288 -34.26 -2.54 -12.43
N LYS A 289 -33.07 -2.67 -13.05
CA LYS A 289 -32.52 -3.95 -13.51
C LYS A 289 -31.55 -4.51 -12.49
N SER A 290 -31.87 -5.71 -12.04
CA SER A 290 -31.07 -6.57 -11.16
C SER A 290 -29.69 -6.86 -11.75
N VAL A 291 -28.77 -7.33 -10.90
CA VAL A 291 -27.47 -7.88 -11.33
C VAL A 291 -27.66 -9.06 -12.31
N SER A 292 -28.79 -9.76 -12.23
CA SER A 292 -29.18 -10.84 -13.14
C SER A 292 -29.78 -10.37 -14.48
N GLY A 293 -29.90 -9.06 -14.72
CA GLY A 293 -30.54 -8.48 -15.90
C GLY A 293 -32.08 -8.52 -15.91
N LYS A 294 -32.70 -9.26 -14.98
CA LYS A 294 -34.14 -9.24 -14.72
C LYS A 294 -34.56 -7.90 -14.11
N LEU A 295 -35.83 -7.53 -14.27
CA LEU A 295 -36.42 -6.43 -13.51
C LEU A 295 -36.48 -6.86 -12.04
N ASP A 296 -35.91 -6.07 -11.12
CA ASP A 296 -36.14 -6.28 -9.68
C ASP A 296 -37.53 -5.70 -9.36
N VAL A 297 -38.55 -6.55 -9.46
CA VAL A 297 -39.91 -6.25 -9.00
C VAL A 297 -39.81 -5.85 -7.53
N ASN A 298 -40.16 -4.60 -7.22
CA ASN A 298 -39.95 -4.04 -5.90
C ASN A 298 -40.78 -4.81 -4.86
N ALA A 299 -40.35 -4.89 -3.61
CA ALA A 299 -41.06 -5.61 -2.57
C ALA A 299 -42.52 -5.12 -2.42
N PHE A 300 -42.75 -3.82 -2.65
CA PHE A 300 -44.09 -3.23 -2.74
C PHE A 300 -44.90 -3.73 -3.95
N GLU A 301 -44.30 -3.84 -5.14
CA GLU A 301 -44.96 -4.33 -6.35
C GLU A 301 -45.30 -5.82 -6.23
N TYR A 302 -44.40 -6.62 -5.65
CA TYR A 302 -44.66 -8.04 -5.36
C TYR A 302 -45.78 -8.23 -4.32
N LEU A 303 -45.83 -7.38 -3.29
CA LEU A 303 -46.96 -7.34 -2.34
C LEU A 303 -48.25 -6.88 -3.02
N GLN A 304 -48.19 -5.88 -3.91
CA GLN A 304 -49.33 -5.36 -4.65
C GLN A 304 -49.89 -6.41 -5.62
N GLU A 305 -49.06 -7.10 -6.40
CA GLU A 305 -49.44 -8.21 -7.28
C GLU A 305 -50.13 -9.31 -6.46
N LYS A 306 -49.49 -9.76 -5.38
CA LYS A 306 -50.02 -10.77 -4.46
C LYS A 306 -51.39 -10.38 -3.90
N TYR A 307 -51.55 -9.16 -3.40
CA TYR A 307 -52.83 -8.69 -2.86
C TYR A 307 -53.88 -8.37 -3.93
N SER A 308 -53.47 -8.02 -5.16
CA SER A 308 -54.42 -7.75 -6.27
C SER A 308 -55.20 -8.99 -6.71
N HIS A 309 -54.64 -10.18 -6.47
CA HIS A 309 -55.30 -11.46 -6.72
C HIS A 309 -55.98 -12.06 -5.47
N GLU A 310 -55.74 -11.48 -4.28
CA GLU A 310 -56.29 -11.97 -3.02
C GLU A 310 -57.68 -11.37 -2.76
N LYS A 311 -58.72 -12.22 -2.72
CA LYS A 311 -60.10 -11.77 -2.56
C LYS A 311 -60.37 -11.24 -1.16
N ILE A 312 -60.25 -9.92 -0.98
CA ILE A 312 -60.62 -9.22 0.26
C ILE A 312 -62.10 -9.46 0.56
N SER A 313 -62.38 -10.22 1.62
CA SER A 313 -63.74 -10.46 2.09
C SER A 313 -64.30 -9.19 2.73
N ILE A 314 -65.49 -8.77 2.28
CA ILE A 314 -66.26 -7.64 2.85
C ILE A 314 -66.56 -7.86 4.35
N ARG A 315 -66.43 -9.10 4.86
CA ARG A 315 -66.58 -9.45 6.29
C ARG A 315 -65.23 -9.59 7.01
N HIS A 316 -64.35 -8.60 6.87
CA HIS A 316 -63.17 -8.36 7.74
C HIS A 316 -62.30 -9.58 8.11
N ALA A 317 -62.11 -10.53 7.18
CA ALA A 317 -61.31 -11.73 7.40
C ALA A 317 -60.47 -12.08 6.17
N VAL A 318 -59.15 -12.12 6.33
CA VAL A 318 -58.20 -12.72 5.38
C VAL A 318 -57.92 -14.17 5.79
N GLY A 319 -57.88 -15.08 4.82
CA GLY A 319 -57.53 -16.49 5.05
C GLY A 319 -58.67 -17.36 5.59
N GLY A 320 -59.56 -17.82 4.71
CA GLY A 320 -60.48 -18.94 4.99
C GLY A 320 -59.79 -20.32 5.01
N GLY A 321 -58.53 -20.38 5.46
CA GLY A 321 -57.69 -21.57 5.57
C GLY A 321 -56.94 -21.52 6.89
N GLY A 322 -56.87 -22.65 7.60
CA GLY A 322 -56.44 -22.69 8.99
C GLY A 322 -54.98 -22.31 9.25
N GLU A 323 -54.68 -22.13 10.54
CA GLU A 323 -53.32 -22.15 11.10
C GLU A 323 -52.37 -21.00 10.74
N ARG A 324 -52.83 -19.75 10.85
CA ARG A 324 -51.94 -18.63 11.23
C ARG A 324 -52.54 -17.80 12.36
N ARG A 325 -52.07 -18.02 13.60
CA ARG A 325 -52.30 -17.09 14.72
C ARG A 325 -51.55 -15.79 14.42
N ALA A 326 -52.27 -14.67 14.32
CA ALA A 326 -51.64 -13.36 14.29
C ALA A 326 -51.02 -13.07 15.66
N THR A 327 -49.70 -12.85 15.70
CA THR A 327 -49.03 -12.29 16.88
C THR A 327 -49.32 -10.79 16.94
N GLN A 328 -50.26 -10.42 17.80
CA GLN A 328 -50.58 -9.03 18.09
C GLN A 328 -49.39 -8.37 18.79
N TRP A 329 -48.68 -7.48 18.08
CA TRP A 329 -47.70 -6.59 18.69
C TRP A 329 -48.43 -5.48 19.47
N LEU A 330 -48.04 -5.29 20.73
CA LEU A 330 -48.49 -4.23 21.64
C LEU A 330 -47.26 -3.71 22.38
N GLY A 331 -46.96 -2.42 22.22
CA GLY A 331 -45.73 -1.79 22.72
C GLY A 331 -44.73 -1.60 21.60
#